data_AF-A0A945MG44-F1
#
_entry.id   AF-A0A945MG44-F1
#
_cell.length_a   1.000
_cell.length_b   1.000
_cell.length_c   1.000
_cell.angle_alpha   90.00
_cell.angle_beta   90.00
_cell.angle_gamma   90.00
#
_symmetry.space_group_name_H-M   'P 1'
#
loop_
_entity.id
_entity.type
_entity.pdbx_description
1 polymer ?
#
loop_
_entity_poly.entity_id
_entity_poly.type
_entity_poly.pdbx_seq_one_letter_code
_entity_poly.pdbx_strand_id
1 'polypeptide(L)' 'MKIGVLMGGSSSERDVSLKSGKAISNACLELGYEVINFDPKDGFSSIAVEIKNVDLVFNALHGGD' A
#
# COMPACT_ATOMS: atom_id res chain seq x y z
N MET A 1 12.11 -11.44 0.02
CA MET A 1 11.80 -10.07 -0.48
C MET A 1 10.57 -9.60 0.26
N LYS A 2 10.66 -8.41 0.84
CA LYS A 2 9.58 -7.74 1.57
C LYS A 2 8.97 -6.67 0.67
N ILE A 3 7.68 -6.79 0.41
CA ILE A 3 6.92 -5.91 -0.48
C ILE A 3 6.05 -4.98 0.37
N GLY A 4 6.18 -3.68 0.15
CA GLY A 4 5.23 -2.69 0.63
C GLY A 4 4.08 -2.52 -0.35
N VAL A 5 2.84 -2.55 0.11
CA VAL A 5 1.68 -2.19 -0.72
C VAL A 5 1.14 -0.86 -0.23
N LEU A 6 1.25 0.17 -1.06
CA LEU A 6 0.72 1.50 -0.77
C LEU A 6 -0.75 1.57 -1.19
N MET A 7 -1.67 1.77 -0.25
CA MET A 7 -3.11 1.69 -0.47
C MET A 7 -3.88 2.65 0.45
N GLY A 8 -5.14 2.93 0.17
CA GLY A 8 -5.93 3.90 0.94
C GLY A 8 -5.65 5.34 0.52
N GLY A 9 -5.07 6.13 1.42
CA GLY A 9 -4.88 7.58 1.22
C GLY A 9 -6.11 8.42 1.59
N SER A 10 -6.09 9.70 1.24
CA SER A 10 -7.09 10.70 1.65
C SER A 10 -8.00 11.20 0.51
N SER A 11 -7.86 10.67 -0.71
CA SER A 11 -8.66 11.08 -1.86
C SER A 11 -10.09 10.51 -1.83
N SER A 12 -10.92 11.01 -2.74
CA SER A 12 -12.28 10.49 -2.96
C SER A 12 -12.29 9.02 -3.40
N GLU A 13 -11.22 8.53 -4.04
CA GLU A 13 -11.10 7.14 -4.50
C GLU A 13 -10.49 6.17 -3.45
N ARG A 14 -10.40 6.58 -2.17
CA ARG A 14 -9.82 5.77 -1.08
C ARG A 14 -10.32 4.32 -1.06
N ASP A 15 -11.62 4.11 -1.19
CA ASP A 15 -12.22 2.76 -1.13
C ASP A 15 -11.81 1.88 -2.32
N VAL A 16 -11.57 2.49 -3.49
CA VAL A 16 -11.03 1.80 -4.67
C VAL A 16 -9.59 1.37 -4.39
N SER A 17 -8.79 2.27 -3.82
CA SER A 17 -7.42 1.96 -3.41
C SER A 17 -7.32 0.86 -2.36
N LEU A 18 -8.19 0.85 -1.35
CA LEU A 18 -8.22 -0.21 -0.35
C LEU A 18 -8.54 -1.58 -0.97
N LYS A 19 -9.46 -1.62 -1.94
CA LYS A 19 -9.81 -2.86 -2.65
C LYS A 19 -8.67 -3.36 -3.52
N SER A 20 -8.05 -2.48 -4.33
CA SER A 20 -6.90 -2.82 -5.16
C SER A 20 -5.72 -3.29 -4.32
N GLY A 21 -5.36 -2.55 -3.27
CA GLY A 21 -4.25 -2.88 -2.38
C GLY A 21 -4.44 -4.23 -1.68
N LYS A 22 -5.66 -4.54 -1.23
CA LYS A 22 -5.95 -5.85 -0.62
C LYS A 22 -5.77 -7.00 -1.61
N ALA A 23 -6.21 -6.83 -2.87
CA ALA A 23 -6.02 -7.84 -3.90
C ALA A 23 -4.53 -8.08 -4.19
N ILE A 24 -3.74 -7.00 -4.30
CA ILE A 24 -2.29 -7.08 -4.50
C ILE A 24 -1.60 -7.74 -3.29
N SER A 25 -1.94 -7.32 -2.07
CA SER A 25 -1.38 -7.89 -0.84
C SER A 25 -1.62 -9.40 -0.75
N ASN A 26 -2.84 -9.85 -1.04
CA ASN A 26 -3.17 -11.27 -1.07
C ASN A 26 -2.34 -12.03 -2.12
N ALA A 27 -2.25 -11.51 -3.35
CA ALA A 27 -1.47 -12.15 -4.41
C ALA A 27 0.03 -12.24 -4.05
N CYS A 28 0.61 -11.21 -3.45
CA CYS A 28 1.99 -11.24 -2.98
C CYS A 28 2.20 -12.27 -1.86
N LEU A 29 1.26 -12.39 -0.91
CA LEU A 29 1.29 -13.41 0.13
C LEU A 29 1.18 -14.83 -0.46
N GLU A 30 0.29 -15.05 -1.42
CA GLU A 30 0.12 -16.34 -2.13
C GLU A 30 1.38 -16.76 -2.90
N LEU A 31 2.14 -15.79 -3.41
CA LEU A 31 3.44 -16.01 -4.04
C LEU A 31 4.60 -16.24 -3.05
N GLY A 32 4.34 -16.18 -1.74
CA GLY A 32 5.32 -16.44 -0.69
C GLY A 32 6.19 -15.24 -0.29
N TYR A 33 5.79 -14.01 -0.63
CA TYR A 33 6.49 -12.80 -0.20
C TYR A 33 6.04 -12.33 1.19
N GLU A 34 6.92 -11.64 1.91
CA GLU A 34 6.52 -10.86 3.08
C GLU A 34 5.85 -9.57 2.62
N VAL A 35 4.71 -9.19 3.22
CA VAL A 35 3.94 -8.00 2.80
C VAL A 35 3.69 -7.07 3.99
N ILE A 36 3.91 -5.77 3.78
CA ILE A 36 3.49 -4.70 4.68
C ILE A 36 2.54 -3.77 3.92
N ASN A 37 1.39 -3.45 4.49
CA ASN A 37 0.43 -2.53 3.88
C ASN A 37 0.60 -1.13 4.48
N PHE A 38 0.72 -0.12 3.63
CA PHE A 38 0.91 1.27 4.01
C PHE A 38 -0.30 2.11 3.61
N ASP A 39 -0.88 2.81 4.57
CA ASP A 39 -1.98 3.76 4.34
C ASP A 39 -1.57 5.20 4.69
N PRO A 40 -1.25 6.04 3.68
CA PRO A 40 -0.86 7.42 3.90
C PRO A 40 -2.07 8.34 4.13
N LYS A 41 -3.14 7.86 4.78
CA LYS A 41 -4.35 8.64 5.10
C LYS A 41 -4.02 9.95 5.82
N ASP A 42 -3.05 9.90 6.72
CA ASP A 42 -2.59 11.05 7.52
C ASP A 42 -1.31 11.69 6.93
N GLY A 43 -1.07 11.50 5.62
CA GLY A 43 0.08 11.99 4.87
C GLY A 43 1.28 11.02 4.87
N PHE A 44 2.18 11.16 3.90
CA PHE A 44 3.34 10.25 3.74
C PHE A 44 4.31 10.22 4.93
N SER A 45 4.33 11.27 5.74
CA SER A 45 5.11 11.28 6.98
C SER A 45 4.67 10.20 7.97
N SER A 46 3.41 9.76 7.94
CA SER A 46 2.91 8.70 8.84
C SER A 46 3.53 7.33 8.55
N ILE A 47 4.02 7.11 7.33
CA ILE A 47 4.61 5.83 6.87
C ILE A 47 6.10 5.93 6.52
N ALA A 48 6.71 7.13 6.62
CA ALA A 48 8.04 7.42 6.07
C ALA A 48 9.18 6.57 6.66
N VAL A 49 9.04 6.10 7.91
CA VAL A 49 10.04 5.23 8.54
C VAL A 49 9.86 3.79 8.10
N GLU A 50 8.63 3.28 8.14
CA GLU A 50 8.35 1.88 7.88
C GLU A 50 8.47 1.52 6.39
N ILE A 51 8.13 2.45 5.49
CA ILE A 51 8.27 2.25 4.03
C ILE A 51 9.73 2.09 3.59
N LYS A 52 10.71 2.46 4.42
CA LYS A 52 12.14 2.22 4.15
C LYS A 52 12.58 0.79 4.48
N ASN A 53 11.74 0.01 5.15
CA ASN A 53 12.04 -1.36 5.57
C ASN A 53 11.55 -2.41 4.56
N VAL A 54 11.20 -2.02 3.33
CA VAL A 54 10.76 -2.92 2.26
C VAL A 54 11.72 -2.84 1.07
N ASP A 55 11.81 -3.93 0.31
CA ASP A 55 12.67 -4.02 -0.87
C ASP A 55 12.02 -3.38 -2.12
N LEU A 56 10.69 -3.40 -2.17
CA LEU A 56 9.89 -2.91 -3.30
C LEU A 56 8.56 -2.37 -2.79
N VAL A 57 8.07 -1.28 -3.40
CA VAL A 57 6.73 -0.74 -3.14
C VAL A 57 5.84 -0.92 -4.37
N PHE A 58 4.71 -1.60 -4.18
CA PHE A 58 3.62 -1.64 -5.14
C PHE A 58 2.65 -0.50 -4.85
N ASN A 59 2.51 0.45 -5.78
CA ASN A 59 1.57 1.55 -5.64
C ASN A 59 0.16 1.14 -6.08
N ALA A 60 -0.76 1.07 -5.14
CA ALA A 60 -2.18 0.82 -5.36
C ALA A 60 -3.06 2.03 -4.97
N LEU A 61 -2.47 3.22 -4.81
CA LEU A 61 -3.23 4.46 -4.61
C LEU A 61 -4.06 4.79 -5.86
N HIS A 62 -5.25 5.31 -5.62
CA HIS A 62 -6.11 5.91 -6.64
C HIS A 62 -6.32 7.39 -6.27
N GLY A 63 -6.41 8.23 -7.29
CA GLY A 63 -6.44 9.69 -7.16
C GLY A 63 -7.87 10.18 -6.96
N GLY A 64 -8.25 11.22 -7.70
CA GLY A 64 -9.59 11.80 -7.66
C GLY A 64 -9.63 13.10 -6.88
N ASP A 65 -9.64 14.19 -7.65
CA ASP A 65 -9.71 15.62 -7.32
C ASP A 65 -8.61 16.20 -6.41
#